data_AF-A0A413JYM5-F1
#
_entry.id   AF-A0A413JYM5-F1
#
_cell.length_a   1.000
_cell.length_b   1.000
_cell.length_c   1.000
_cell.angle_alpha   90.00
_cell.angle_beta   90.00
_cell.angle_gamma   90.00
#
_symmetry.space_group_name_H-M   'P 1'
#
loop_
_entity.id
_entity.type
_entity.pdbx_description
1 polymer ?
#
loop_
_entity_poly.entity_id
_entity_poly.type
_entity_poly.pdbx_seq_one_letter_code
_entity_poly.pdbx_strand_id
1 'polypeptide(L)'
;MLKGNAKAILAVIQHYNHDKYWRRRAIVTTNSNKTPLLVKLYYLYYIKKTDAYHNCSFGTDLNADVYFVTPPHLPHGPNGIIVGHDVFV
;
A
#
# COMPACT_ATOMS: atom_id res chain seq x y z
N MET A 1 13.69 -14.83 -7.31
CA MET A 1 13.46 -13.93 -6.16
C MET A 1 14.73 -13.13 -5.90
N LEU A 2 14.74 -11.81 -6.15
CA LEU A 2 15.94 -10.98 -5.98
C LEU A 2 16.29 -10.84 -4.49
N LYS A 3 17.56 -11.01 -4.12
CA LYS A 3 18.04 -10.96 -2.74
C LYS A 3 18.75 -9.63 -2.43
N GLY A 4 18.65 -9.17 -1.18
CA GLY A 4 19.41 -8.03 -0.66
C GLY A 4 19.21 -6.72 -1.42
N ASN A 5 20.31 -6.05 -1.75
CA ASN A 5 20.34 -4.71 -2.37
C ASN A 5 19.58 -4.65 -3.71
N ALA A 6 19.51 -5.75 -4.47
CA ALA A 6 18.80 -5.80 -5.74
C ALA A 6 17.28 -5.58 -5.58
N LYS A 7 16.67 -6.06 -4.49
CA LYS A 7 15.24 -5.82 -4.19
C LYS A 7 14.99 -4.34 -3.86
N ALA A 8 15.91 -3.71 -3.15
CA ALA A 8 15.82 -2.28 -2.82
C ALA A 8 15.95 -1.40 -4.06
N ILE A 9 16.90 -1.69 -4.95
CA ILE A 9 17.08 -0.98 -6.22
C ILE A 9 15.84 -1.14 -7.10
N LEU A 10 15.33 -2.37 -7.26
CA LEU A 10 14.12 -2.61 -8.04
C LEU A 10 12.92 -1.85 -7.46
N ALA A 11 12.76 -1.84 -6.13
CA ALA A 11 11.68 -1.12 -5.48
C ALA A 11 11.75 0.40 -5.67
N VAL A 12 12.95 0.96 -5.83
CA VAL A 12 13.14 2.37 -6.18
C VAL A 12 12.74 2.60 -7.64
N ILE A 13 13.22 1.78 -8.57
CA ILE A 13 12.90 1.88 -10.00
C ILE A 13 11.40 1.73 -10.25
N GLN A 14 10.75 0.77 -9.60
CA GLN A 14 9.33 0.50 -9.74
C GLN A 14 8.46 1.47 -8.94
N HIS A 15 9.03 2.35 -8.11
CA HIS A 15 8.28 3.17 -7.16
C HIS A 15 7.36 2.36 -6.22
N TYR A 16 7.63 1.06 -6.06
CA TYR A 16 6.83 0.12 -5.30
C TYR A 16 7.72 -0.80 -4.46
N ASN A 17 7.59 -0.66 -3.14
CA ASN A 17 8.12 -1.62 -2.20
C ASN A 17 6.93 -2.30 -1.52
N HIS A 18 6.72 -3.57 -1.84
CA HIS A 18 5.58 -4.36 -1.36
C HIS A 18 5.41 -4.29 0.16
N ASP A 19 6.44 -4.68 0.91
CA ASP A 19 6.40 -4.76 2.37
C ASP A 19 6.14 -3.38 3.01
N LYS A 20 6.79 -2.34 2.48
CA LYS A 20 6.63 -0.96 2.96
C LYS A 20 5.24 -0.41 2.67
N TYR A 21 4.70 -0.68 1.48
CA TYR A 21 3.38 -0.23 1.05
C TYR A 21 2.31 -0.84 1.95
N TRP A 22 2.28 -2.17 2.07
CA TRP A 22 1.25 -2.87 2.83
C TRP A 22 1.34 -2.62 4.34
N ARG A 23 2.56 -2.48 4.90
CA ARG A 23 2.73 -2.07 6.30
C ARG A 23 2.15 -0.69 6.58
N ARG A 24 2.37 0.27 5.67
CA ARG A 24 1.82 1.64 5.82
C ARG A 24 0.31 1.64 5.67
N ARG A 25 -0.22 0.88 4.72
CA ARG A 25 -1.66 0.72 4.50
C ARG A 25 -2.34 0.21 5.78
N ALA A 26 -1.84 -0.87 6.36
CA ALA A 26 -2.35 -1.40 7.62
C ALA A 26 -2.38 -0.35 8.76
N ILE A 27 -1.36 0.52 8.86
CA ILE A 27 -1.33 1.57 9.89
C ILE A 27 -2.38 2.65 9.65
N VAL A 28 -2.57 3.06 8.39
CA VAL A 28 -3.52 4.11 8.00
C VAL A 28 -4.97 3.67 8.24
N THR A 29 -5.25 2.39 8.02
CA THR A 29 -6.61 1.86 7.98
C THR A 29 -7.04 1.32 9.34
N THR A 30 -6.10 0.96 10.21
CA THR A 30 -6.38 0.57 11.58
C THR A 30 -6.79 1.77 12.44
N ASN A 31 -8.07 1.82 12.82
CA ASN A 31 -8.61 2.86 13.69
C ASN A 31 -8.05 2.79 15.13
N SER A 32 -7.78 1.58 15.64
CA SER A 32 -7.26 1.36 17.01
C SER A 32 -5.78 1.72 17.22
N ASN A 33 -5.06 2.09 16.15
CA ASN A 33 -3.64 2.37 16.22
C ASN A 33 -3.37 3.76 16.79
N LYS A 34 -2.49 3.84 17.80
CA LYS A 34 -2.05 5.08 18.48
C LYS A 34 -1.16 6.00 17.63
N THR A 35 -0.97 5.69 16.35
CA THR A 35 -0.15 6.49 15.44
C THR A 35 -0.76 7.89 15.25
N PRO A 36 0.01 8.99 15.41
CA PRO A 36 -0.50 10.34 15.25
C PRO A 36 -1.12 10.57 13.86
N LEU A 37 -2.16 11.42 13.80
CA LEU A 37 -2.89 11.72 12.57
C LEU A 37 -1.96 12.20 11.44
N LEU A 38 -1.00 13.08 11.72
CA LEU A 38 -0.05 13.59 10.73
C LEU A 38 0.81 12.47 10.11
N VAL A 39 1.18 11.46 10.91
CA VAL A 39 1.95 10.32 10.41
C VAL A 39 1.07 9.43 9.52
N LYS A 40 -0.20 9.22 9.89
CA LYS A 40 -1.18 8.52 9.04
C LYS A 40 -1.38 9.25 7.72
N LEU A 41 -1.54 10.58 7.73
CA LEU A 41 -1.68 11.38 6.51
C LEU A 41 -0.43 11.31 5.62
N TYR A 42 0.77 11.34 6.21
CA TYR A 42 2.02 11.14 5.46
C TYR A 42 2.09 9.75 4.81
N TYR A 43 1.65 8.71 5.50
CA TYR A 43 1.58 7.35 4.94
C TYR A 43 0.51 7.23 3.86
N LEU A 44 -0.67 7.82 4.07
CA LEU A 44 -1.75 7.85 3.07
C LEU A 44 -1.29 8.58 1.80
N TYR A 45 -0.62 9.73 1.95
CA TYR A 45 -0.02 10.44 0.81
C TYR A 45 0.94 9.55 0.03
N TYR A 46 1.82 8.81 0.72
CA TYR A 46 2.73 7.88 0.05
C TYR A 46 1.98 6.78 -0.71
N ILE A 47 0.94 6.20 -0.10
CA ILE A 47 0.11 5.16 -0.73
C ILE A 47 -0.56 5.72 -1.99
N LYS A 48 -1.26 6.85 -1.89
CA LYS A 48 -1.95 7.49 -3.04
C LYS A 48 -0.98 7.88 -4.14
N LYS A 49 0.23 8.32 -3.79
CA LYS A 49 1.29 8.61 -4.77
C LYS A 49 1.75 7.34 -5.49
N THR A 50 2.00 6.25 -4.77
CA THR A 50 2.33 4.95 -5.37
C THR A 50 1.20 4.42 -6.23
N ASP A 51 -0.05 4.53 -5.77
CA ASP A 51 -1.25 4.15 -6.51
C ASP A 51 -1.35 4.89 -7.85
N ALA A 52 -1.11 6.21 -7.84
CA ALA A 52 -1.09 7.04 -9.04
C ALA A 52 0.01 6.64 -10.04
N TYR A 53 1.21 6.29 -9.58
CA TYR A 53 2.29 5.81 -10.48
C TYR A 53 1.93 4.50 -11.20
N HIS A 54 1.06 3.68 -10.61
CA HIS A 54 0.71 2.35 -11.11
C HIS A 54 -0.69 2.31 -11.72
N ASN A 55 -1.38 3.46 -11.81
CA ASN A 55 -2.79 3.55 -12.23
C ASN A 55 -3.68 2.54 -11.50
N CYS A 56 -3.48 2.39 -10.19
CA CYS A 56 -4.17 1.41 -9.37
C CYS A 56 -4.90 2.07 -8.20
N SER A 57 -5.78 1.32 -7.54
CA SER A 57 -6.43 1.73 -6.29
C SER A 57 -6.82 0.50 -5.50
N PHE A 58 -6.45 0.47 -4.21
CA PHE A 58 -6.93 -0.56 -3.27
C PHE A 58 -7.97 -0.01 -2.29
N GLY A 59 -8.64 1.09 -2.67
CA GLY A 59 -9.68 1.72 -1.85
C GLY A 59 -9.21 2.25 -0.49
N THR A 60 -7.89 2.42 -0.29
CA THR A 60 -7.33 2.90 0.98
C THR A 60 -7.80 4.31 1.31
N ASP A 61 -8.36 4.48 2.51
CA ASP A 61 -8.69 5.78 3.08
C ASP A 61 -8.26 5.87 4.57
N LEU A 62 -8.38 7.05 5.17
CA LEU A 62 -8.02 7.28 6.56
C LEU A 62 -9.02 6.57 7.48
N ASN A 63 -8.55 5.57 8.23
CA ASN A 63 -9.37 4.73 9.11
C ASN A 63 -10.52 3.97 8.40
N ALA A 64 -10.51 3.92 7.07
CA ALA A 64 -11.48 3.20 6.25
C ALA A 64 -10.75 2.52 5.08
N ASP A 65 -11.14 1.31 4.72
CA ASP A 65 -10.40 0.52 3.73
C ASP A 65 -11.17 -0.66 3.20
N VAL A 66 -10.73 -1.14 2.04
CA VAL A 66 -10.95 -2.51 1.60
C VAL A 66 -10.24 -3.46 2.55
N TYR A 67 -10.96 -4.42 3.08
CA TYR A 67 -10.40 -5.38 4.01
C TYR A 67 -9.59 -6.44 3.25
N PHE A 68 -8.29 -6.51 3.56
CA PHE A 68 -7.41 -7.59 3.14
C PHE A 68 -6.99 -8.39 4.38
N VAL A 69 -7.27 -9.69 4.42
CA VAL A 69 -6.81 -10.57 5.52
C VAL A 69 -5.28 -10.57 5.59
N THR A 70 -4.64 -10.62 4.42
CA THR A 70 -3.18 -10.61 4.25
C THR A 70 -2.79 -9.77 3.03
N PRO A 71 -1.57 -9.19 3.00
CA PRO A 71 -1.05 -8.57 1.79
C PRO A 71 -1.12 -9.54 0.59
N PRO A 72 -1.78 -9.17 -0.53
CA PRO A 72 -1.92 -10.04 -1.69
C PRO A 72 -0.58 -10.26 -2.38
N HIS A 73 -0.38 -11.44 -2.96
CA HIS A 73 0.81 -11.71 -3.76
C HIS A 73 0.69 -11.04 -5.14
N LEU A 74 1.52 -10.02 -5.39
CA LEU A 74 1.50 -9.20 -6.61
C LEU A 74 2.79 -9.38 -7.43
N PRO A 75 2.91 -10.44 -8.25
CA PRO A 75 4.15 -10.74 -8.98
C PRO A 75 4.55 -9.67 -10.01
N HIS A 76 3.59 -8.89 -10.50
CA HIS A 76 3.79 -7.78 -11.42
C HIS A 76 3.63 -6.39 -10.76
N GLY A 77 3.60 -6.33 -9.43
CA GLY A 77 3.26 -5.12 -8.69
C GLY A 77 1.77 -4.74 -8.81
N PRO A 78 1.37 -3.55 -8.35
CA PRO A 78 -0.04 -3.18 -8.27
C PRO A 78 -0.65 -2.65 -9.57
N ASN A 79 0.10 -2.66 -10.67
CA ASN A 79 -0.26 -2.04 -11.96
C ASN A 79 -1.70 -2.36 -12.43
N GLY A 80 -2.51 -1.30 -12.58
CA GLY A 80 -3.87 -1.39 -13.14
C GLY A 80 -4.91 -2.07 -12.25
N ILE A 81 -4.57 -2.47 -11.02
CA ILE A 81 -5.52 -3.14 -10.12
C ILE A 81 -6.44 -2.08 -9.50
N ILE A 82 -7.76 -2.28 -9.59
CA ILE A 82 -8.76 -1.41 -8.95
C ILE A 82 -9.65 -2.27 -8.07
N VAL A 83 -9.69 -1.95 -6.77
CA VAL A 83 -10.53 -2.62 -5.77
C VAL A 83 -11.49 -1.60 -5.17
N GLY A 84 -12.78 -1.93 -5.19
CA GLY A 84 -13.85 -1.07 -4.66
C GLY A 84 -13.81 -1.00 -3.13
N HIS A 85 -14.21 0.16 -2.58
CA HIS A 85 -14.02 0.57 -1.18
C HIS A 85 -14.60 -0.37 -0.11
N ASP A 86 -15.59 -1.20 -0.45
CA ASP A 86 -16.30 -2.06 0.52
C ASP A 86 -16.15 -3.55 0.22
N VAL A 87 -15.08 -3.93 -0.50
CA VAL A 87 -14.81 -5.33 -0.83
C VAL A 87 -14.01 -5.99 0.29
N PHE A 88 -14.31 -7.26 0.55
CA PHE A 88 -13.53 -8.14 1.42
C PHE A 88 -12.72 -9.10 0.55
N VAL A 89 -11.39 -9.11 0.70
CA VAL A 89 -10.45 -9.89 -0.12
C VAL A 89 -9.52 -10.74 0.75
#